data_AF-A0A1H0Y3Z9-F1
#
_entry.id   AF-A0A1H0Y3Z9-F1
#
_cell.length_a   1.000
_cell.length_b   1.000
_cell.length_c   1.000
_cell.angle_alpha   90.00
_cell.angle_beta   90.00
_cell.angle_gamma   90.00
#
_symmetry.space_group_name_H-M   'P 1'
#
loop_
_entity.id
_entity.type
_entity.pdbx_description
1 polymer ?
#
loop_
_entity_poly.entity_id
_entity_poly.type
_entity_poly.pdbx_seq_one_letter_code
_entity_poly.pdbx_strand_id
1 'polypeptide(L)' 'MKLLQKIKNTFLGGRTMMINYFAMQIELGWITIETVPKRFRKQVQELVDLSHAGLQDDNAK' A
#
# COMPACT_ATOMS: atom_id res chain seq x y z
N MET A 1 17.63 -12.98 21.52
CA MET A 1 17.24 -12.92 20.09
C MET A 1 15.73 -12.73 19.84
N LYS A 2 14.81 -13.22 20.70
CA LYS A 2 13.35 -13.08 20.47
C LYS A 2 12.82 -11.64 20.47
N LEU A 3 13.37 -10.75 21.31
CA LEU A 3 12.85 -9.39 21.47
C LEU A 3 13.13 -8.49 20.26
N LEU A 4 14.37 -8.48 19.75
CA LEU A 4 14.74 -7.70 18.57
C LEU A 4 13.94 -8.13 17.33
N GLN A 5 13.73 -9.43 17.16
CA GLN A 5 12.93 -9.96 16.06
C GLN A 5 11.45 -9.56 16.18
N LYS A 6 10.89 -9.56 17.40
CA LYS A 6 9.53 -9.07 17.66
C LYS A 6 9.38 -7.59 17.30
N ILE A 7 10.31 -6.74 17.74
CA ILE A 7 10.30 -5.30 17.41
C ILE A 7 10.39 -5.07 15.90
N LYS A 8 11.29 -5.79 15.22
CA LYS A 8 11.42 -5.74 13.76
C LYS A 8 10.11 -6.10 13.06
N ASN A 9 9.45 -7.18 13.49
CA ASN A 9 8.19 -7.64 12.90
C ASN A 9 7.06 -6.64 13.15
N THR A 10 6.97 -6.04 14.34
CA THR A 10 5.99 -4.99 14.63
C THR A 10 6.18 -3.77 13.73
N PHE A 11 7.42 -3.31 13.54
CA PHE A 11 7.70 -2.17 12.67
C PHE A 11 7.39 -2.47 11.19
N LEU A 12 7.75 -3.66 10.72
CA LEU A 12 7.43 -4.11 9.36
C LEU A 12 5.91 -4.20 9.15
N GLY A 13 5.18 -4.81 10.10
CA GLY A 13 3.73 -4.92 10.04
C GLY A 13 3.05 -3.55 10.01
N GLY A 14 3.47 -2.63 10.89
CA GLY A 14 2.94 -1.26 10.90
C GLY A 14 3.19 -0.53 9.56
N ARG A 15 4.39 -0.69 8.98
CA ARG A 15 4.70 -0.12 7.66
C ARG A 15 3.78 -0.69 6.56
N THR A 16 3.55 -2.01 6.54
CA THR A 16 2.66 -2.64 5.56
C THR A 16 1.22 -2.15 5.72
N MET A 17 0.72 -2.04 6.95
CA MET A 17 -0.63 -1.49 7.20
C MET A 17 -0.77 -0.07 6.68
N MET A 18 0.23 0.78 6.89
CA MET A 18 0.20 2.17 6.39
C MET A 18 0.12 2.23 4.86
N ILE A 19 0.89 1.38 4.16
CA ILE A 19 0.87 1.33 2.69
C ILE A 19 -0.50 0.91 2.19
N ASN A 20 -1.06 -0.17 2.74
CA ASN A 20 -2.39 -0.67 2.36
C ASN A 20 -3.48 0.37 2.63
N TYR A 21 -3.39 1.06 3.77
CA TYR A 21 -4.34 2.11 4.13
C TYR A 21 -4.30 3.26 3.12
N PHE A 22 -3.11 3.78 2.78
CA PHE A 22 -3.00 4.85 1.78
C PHE A 22 -3.50 4.42 0.40
N ALA A 23 -3.19 3.19 -0.04
CA ALA A 23 -3.70 2.68 -1.31
C ALA A 23 -5.24 2.64 -1.32
N MET A 24 -5.87 2.14 -0.25
CA MET A 24 -7.32 2.17 -0.10
C MET A 24 -7.89 3.59 -0.14
N GLN A 25 -7.25 4.56 0.51
CA GLN A 25 -7.72 5.95 0.48
C GLN A 25 -7.65 6.56 -0.93
N ILE A 26 -6.66 6.17 -1.75
CA ILE A 26 -6.55 6.59 -3.15
C ILE A 26 -7.64 5.93 -4.00
N GLU A 27 -7.84 4.62 -3.88
CA GLU A 27 -8.89 3.87 -4.58
C GLU A 27 -10.30 4.41 -4.30
N LEU A 28 -10.55 4.83 -3.06
CA LEU A 28 -11.82 5.46 -2.66
C LEU A 28 -11.92 6.94 -3.03
N GLY A 29 -10.88 7.51 -3.64
CA GLY A 29 -10.82 8.93 -4.05
C GLY A 29 -10.75 9.92 -2.88
N TRP A 30 -10.39 9.47 -1.67
CA TRP A 30 -10.28 10.34 -0.50
C TRP A 30 -9.03 11.22 -0.54
N ILE A 31 -7.95 10.71 -1.14
CA ILE A 31 -6.68 11.42 -1.28
C ILE A 31 -6.05 11.13 -2.64
N THR A 32 -5.07 11.94 -3.02
CA THR A 32 -4.20 11.68 -4.18
C THR A 32 -2.79 11.27 -3.74
N ILE A 33 -2.01 10.68 -4.65
CA ILE A 33 -0.66 10.17 -4.35
C ILE A 33 0.30 11.25 -3.84
N GLU A 34 0.08 12.52 -4.17
CA GLU A 34 0.89 13.66 -3.73
C GLU A 34 0.80 13.88 -2.22
N THR A 35 -0.35 13.55 -1.63
CA THR A 35 -0.61 13.68 -0.18
C THR A 35 0.08 12.58 0.64
N VAL A 36 0.40 11.44 0.00
CA VAL A 36 1.10 10.32 0.63
C VAL A 36 2.54 10.74 0.96
N PRO A 37 3.08 10.40 2.15
CA PRO A 37 4.46 10.69 2.48
C PRO A 37 5.44 10.13 1.43
N LYS A 38 6.42 10.96 1.00
CA LYS A 38 7.36 10.63 -0.10
C LYS A 38 7.95 9.21 -0.03
N ARG A 39 8.30 8.75 1.18
CA ARG A 39 8.90 7.42 1.43
C ARG A 39 7.99 6.23 1.09
N PHE A 40 6.67 6.45 0.98
CA PHE A 40 5.68 5.40 0.70
C PHE A 40 5.07 5.51 -0.70
N ARG A 41 5.19 6.66 -1.38
CA ARG A 41 4.53 6.92 -2.68
C ARG A 41 4.77 5.81 -3.70
N LYS A 42 6.01 5.39 -3.90
CA LYS A 42 6.34 4.33 -4.87
C LYS A 42 5.59 3.03 -4.57
N GLN A 43 5.58 2.60 -3.30
CA GLN A 43 4.95 1.34 -2.89
C GLN A 43 3.41 1.43 -2.95
N VAL A 44 2.85 2.59 -2.62
CA VAL A 44 1.42 2.83 -2.71
C VAL A 44 0.97 2.87 -4.16
N GLN A 45 1.71 3.58 -5.03
CA GLN A 45 1.41 3.66 -6.46
C GLN A 45 1.45 2.28 -7.11
N GLU A 46 2.50 1.49 -6.84
CA GLU A 46 2.61 0.12 -7.34
C GLU A 46 1.42 -0.76 -6.91
N LEU A 47 0.97 -0.62 -5.66
CA LEU A 47 -0.18 -1.38 -5.17
C LEU A 47 -1.50 -0.98 -5.84
N VAL A 48 -1.71 0.32 -6.07
CA VAL A 48 -2.87 0.88 -6.80
C VAL A 48 -2.84 0.48 -8.28
N ASP A 49 -1.65 0.47 -8.90
CA ASP A 49 -1.53 0.06 -10.30
C ASP A 49 -1.86 -1.45 -10.45
N LEU A 50 -1.43 -2.27 -9.49
CA LEU A 50 -1.73 -3.70 -9.45
C LEU A 50 -3.22 -4.01 -9.25
N SER A 51 -3.94 -3.25 -8.42
CA SER A 51 -5.40 -3.41 -8.27
C SER A 51 -6.14 -3.13 -9.57
N HIS A 52 -5.74 -2.10 -10.32
CA HIS A 52 -6.34 -1.79 -11.62
C HIS A 52 -5.99 -2.81 -12.71
N ALA A 53 -4.75 -3.31 -12.73
CA ALA A 53 -4.35 -4.34 -13.69
C ALA A 53 -5.18 -5.63 -13.55
N GLY A 54 -5.46 -6.05 -12.31
CA GLY A 54 -6.32 -7.22 -12.05
C GLY A 54 -7.75 -7.06 -12.55
N LEU A 55 -8.30 -5.83 -12.55
CA LEU A 55 -9.65 -5.55 -13.03
C LEU A 55 -9.75 -5.51 -14.57
N GLN A 56 -8.63 -5.32 -15.27
CA GLN A 56 -8.61 -5.18 -16.72
C GLN A 56 -8.68 -6.54 -17.43
N ASP A 57 -8.10 -7.59 -16.85
CA ASP A 57 -8.22 -8.98 -17.33
C ASP A 57 -9.65 -9.54 -17.20
N ASP A 58 -10.41 -9.10 -16.18
CA ASP A 58 -11.78 -9.59 -15.96
C ASP A 58 -12.82 -8.98 -16.91
N ASN A 59 -12.53 -7.83 -17.52
CA ASN A 59 -13.42 -7.13 -18.48
C ASN A 59 -13.13 -7.48 -19.95
N ALA A 60 -12.16 -8.34 -20.24
CA ALA A 60 -11.79 -8.77 -21.59
C ALA A 60 -12.56 -10.02 -22.08
N LYS A 61 -13.73 -10.32 -21.52
CA LYS A 61 -14.61 -11.43 -21.91
C LYS A 61 -15.89 -10.99 -22.59
#